data_AF-A0A5C5WG28-F1
#
_entry.id   AF-A0A5C5WG28-F1
#
_cell.length_a   1.000
_cell.length_b   1.000
_cell.length_c   1.000
_cell.angle_alpha   90.00
_cell.angle_beta   90.00
_cell.angle_gamma   90.00
#
_symmetry.space_group_name_H-M   'P 1'
#
loop_
_entity.id
_entity.type
_entity.pdbx_description
1 polymer ?
#
loop_
_entity_poly.entity_id
_entity_poly.type
_entity_poly.pdbx_seq_one_letter_code
_entity_poly.pdbx_strand_id
1 'polypeptide(L)' 'MARPNRRPLLSFVTCVLGIIVTWTVILPWVSSRPAVHQRLEFLDRRGIDPSAMYYTELDVMDDILDRLEGRPYRDAKQQ' A
#
# COMPACT_ATOMS: atom_id res chain seq x y z
N MET A 1 46.70 10.54 -7.90
CA MET A 1 45.45 10.14 -8.58
C MET A 1 44.83 8.98 -7.80
N ALA A 2 43.87 9.24 -6.92
CA ALA A 2 43.19 8.20 -6.15
C ALA A 2 42.24 7.43 -7.07
N ARG A 3 42.44 6.11 -7.23
CA ARG A 3 41.46 5.26 -7.92
C ARG A 3 40.21 5.21 -7.03
N PRO A 4 39.04 5.67 -7.48
CA PRO A 4 37.84 5.56 -6.67
C PRO A 4 37.57 4.07 -6.43
N ASN A 5 37.42 3.68 -5.17
CA ASN A 5 37.00 2.34 -4.79
C ASN A 5 35.59 2.11 -5.36
N ARG A 6 35.49 1.56 -6.58
CA ARG A 6 34.22 1.41 -7.30
C ARG A 6 33.34 0.29 -6.76
N ARG A 7 33.87 -0.57 -5.86
CA ARG A 7 33.16 -1.70 -5.27
C ARG A 7 31.95 -1.28 -4.41
N PRO A 8 32.07 -0.37 -3.43
CA PRO A 8 30.90 0.11 -2.68
C PRO A 8 29.88 0.84 -3.56
N LEU A 9 30.34 1.60 -4.56
CA LEU A 9 29.45 2.29 -5.51
C LEU A 9 28.65 1.30 -6.36
N LEU A 10 29.31 0.25 -6.89
CA LEU A 10 28.63 -0.79 -7.66
C LEU A 10 27.57 -1.51 -6.81
N SER A 11 27.89 -1.81 -5.55
CA SER A 11 26.94 -2.47 -4.63
C SER A 11 25.69 -1.62 -4.41
N PHE A 12 25.88 -0.32 -4.16
CA PHE A 12 24.77 0.62 -3.96
C PHE A 12 23.91 0.74 -5.23
N VAL A 13 24.53 0.91 -6.39
CA VAL A 13 23.81 1.01 -7.67
C VAL A 13 23.00 -0.26 -7.93
N THR A 14 23.58 -1.45 -7.73
CA THR A 14 22.87 -2.72 -7.92
C THR A 14 21.68 -2.86 -6.97
N CYS A 15 21.81 -2.45 -5.72
CA CYS A 15 20.72 -2.51 -4.74
C CYS A 15 19.56 -1.59 -5.16
N VAL A 16 19.87 -0.35 -5.53
CA VAL A 16 18.86 0.62 -6.02
C VAL A 16 18.18 0.11 -7.29
N LEU A 17 18.95 -0.43 -8.23
CA LEU A 17 18.41 -1.03 -9.46
C LEU A 17 17.49 -2.21 -9.14
N GLY A 18 17.86 -3.06 -8.18
CA GLY A 18 17.02 -4.16 -7.72
C GLY A 18 15.68 -3.70 -7.15
N ILE A 19 15.69 -2.63 -6.33
CA ILE A 19 14.45 -2.04 -5.79
C ILE A 19 13.59 -1.47 -6.93
N ILE A 20 14.19 -0.72 -7.85
CA ILE A 20 13.48 -0.13 -8.99
C ILE A 20 12.83 -1.22 -9.83
N VAL A 21 13.58 -2.26 -10.22
CA VAL A 21 13.05 -3.38 -11.03
C VAL A 21 11.95 -4.12 -10.28
N THR A 22 12.10 -4.32 -8.98
CA THR A 22 11.07 -4.96 -8.15
C THR A 22 9.78 -4.14 -8.17
N TRP A 23 9.89 -2.81 -8.07
CA TRP A 23 8.74 -1.92 -8.05
C TRP A 23 8.09 -1.74 -9.43
N THR A 24 8.88 -1.59 -10.49
CA THR A 24 8.37 -1.22 -11.82
C THR A 24 8.08 -2.41 -12.72
N VAL A 25 8.65 -3.58 -12.44
CA VAL A 25 8.48 -4.77 -13.28
C VAL A 25 7.76 -5.87 -12.52
N ILE A 26 8.26 -6.25 -11.34
CA ILE A 26 7.71 -7.39 -10.61
C ILE A 26 6.30 -7.08 -10.11
N LEU A 27 6.08 -5.90 -9.53
CA LEU A 27 4.78 -5.50 -9.01
C LEU A 27 3.66 -5.47 -10.09
N PRO A 28 3.81 -4.78 -11.23
CA PRO A 28 2.79 -4.81 -12.28
C PRO A 28 2.64 -6.21 -12.88
N TRP A 29 3.70 -7.00 -13.01
CA TRP A 29 3.57 -8.38 -13.48
C TRP A 29 2.72 -9.26 -12.56
N VAL A 30 2.87 -9.10 -11.24
CA VAL A 30 2.01 -9.77 -10.25
C VAL A 30 0.57 -9.25 -10.33
N SER A 31 0.37 -7.95 -10.54
CA SER A 31 -0.96 -7.33 -10.71
C SER A 31 -1.68 -7.82 -11.98
N SER A 32 -0.94 -8.07 -13.05
CA SER A 32 -1.46 -8.61 -14.32
C SER A 32 -1.90 -10.08 -14.22
N ARG A 33 -1.77 -10.73 -13.06
CA ARG A 33 -2.24 -12.11 -12.89
C ARG A 33 -3.77 -12.16 -13.01
N PRO A 34 -4.31 -13.18 -13.71
CA PRO A 34 -5.75 -13.31 -13.94
C PRO A 34 -6.55 -13.43 -12.65
N ALA A 35 -5.96 -13.97 -11.58
CA ALA A 35 -6.60 -14.08 -10.27
C ALA A 35 -6.94 -12.71 -9.63
N VAL A 36 -6.08 -11.70 -9.83
CA VAL A 36 -6.33 -10.34 -9.35
C VAL A 36 -7.47 -9.71 -10.13
N HIS A 37 -7.44 -9.83 -11.46
CA HIS A 37 -8.48 -9.32 -12.35
C HIS A 37 -9.85 -9.96 -12.07
N GLN A 38 -9.89 -11.28 -11.88
CA GLN A 38 -11.14 -11.99 -11.59
C GLN A 38 -11.77 -11.54 -10.26
N ARG A 39 -10.94 -11.19 -9.27
CA ARG A 39 -11.39 -10.65 -7.98
C ARG A 39 -11.91 -9.22 -8.11
N LEU A 40 -11.22 -8.38 -8.90
CA LEU A 40 -11.68 -7.02 -9.19
C LEU A 40 -13.00 -7.03 -9.95
N GLU A 41 -13.13 -7.87 -10.98
CA GLU A 41 -14.37 -8.00 -11.77
C GLU A 41 -15.55 -8.51 -10.93
N PHE A 42 -15.29 -9.37 -9.94
CA PHE A 42 -16.31 -9.83 -8.99
C PHE A 42 -16.78 -8.73 -8.03
N LEU A 43 -15.89 -7.82 -7.64
CA LEU A 43 -16.22 -6.67 -6.79
C LEU A 43 -16.92 -5.57 -7.59
N ASP A 44 -16.45 -5.31 -8.81
CA ASP A 44 -17.05 -4.36 -9.75
C ASP A 44 -18.49 -4.75 -10.10
N ARG A 45 -18.75 -6.04 -10.39
CA ARG A 45 -20.12 -6.55 -10.59
C ARG A 45 -21.05 -6.34 -9.40
N ARG A 46 -20.52 -6.15 -8.20
CA ARG A 46 -21.30 -5.88 -6.97
C ARG A 46 -21.33 -4.40 -6.61
N GLY A 47 -20.75 -3.52 -7.44
CA GLY A 47 -20.66 -2.09 -7.19
C GLY A 47 -19.77 -1.73 -6.00
N ILE A 48 -18.87 -2.64 -5.60
CA ILE A 48 -17.97 -2.45 -4.47
C ILE A 48 -16.64 -1.95 -5.00
N ASP A 49 -16.27 -0.71 -4.65
CA ASP A 49 -14.93 -0.21 -4.91
C ASP A 49 -13.93 -0.95 -4.01
N PRO A 50 -13.00 -1.74 -4.58
CA PRO A 50 -12.01 -2.48 -3.80
C PRO A 50 -11.07 -1.56 -3.00
N SER A 51 -10.88 -0.31 -3.43
CA SER A 51 -10.09 0.67 -2.67
C SER A 51 -10.83 1.09 -1.40
N ALA A 52 -12.16 1.14 -1.45
CA ALA A 52 -12.99 1.45 -0.29
C ALA A 52 -12.79 0.44 0.84
N MET A 53 -12.47 -0.84 0.57
CA MET A 53 -12.13 -1.82 1.62
C MET A 53 -11.00 -1.34 2.55
N TYR A 54 -10.08 -0.52 2.07
CA TYR A 54 -8.96 0.01 2.85
C TYR A 54 -9.26 1.35 3.53
N TYR A 55 -10.36 2.02 3.17
CA TYR A 55 -10.70 3.36 3.65
C TYR A 55 -12.06 3.45 4.35
N THR A 56 -12.97 2.48 4.15
CA THR A 56 -14.27 2.42 4.85
C THR A 56 -14.10 2.14 6.34
N GLU A 57 -12.98 1.56 6.73
CA GLU A 57 -12.67 1.28 8.13
C GLU A 57 -12.03 2.49 8.83
N LEU A 58 -11.59 3.53 8.11
CA LEU A 58 -11.01 4.72 8.73
C LEU A 58 -12.07 5.54 9.48
N ASP A 59 -13.26 5.70 8.90
CA ASP A 59 -14.35 6.46 9.56
C ASP A 59 -14.85 5.79 10.85
N VAL A 60 -14.69 4.46 10.96
CA VAL A 60 -15.11 3.67 12.14
C VAL A 60 -13.95 3.47 13.12
N MET A 61 -12.72 3.82 12.73
CA MET A 61 -11.52 3.61 13.54
C MET A 61 -11.59 4.40 14.85
N ASP A 62 -12.05 5.66 14.81
CA ASP A 62 -12.17 6.51 16.00
C ASP A 62 -13.14 5.90 17.04
N ASP A 63 -14.28 5.39 16.61
CA ASP A 63 -15.25 4.70 17.49
C ASP A 63 -14.66 3.43 18.13
N ILE A 64 -13.85 2.69 17.36
CA ILE A 64 -13.17 1.47 17.86
C ILE A 64 -12.10 1.84 18.88
N LEU A 65 -11.29 2.88 18.63
CA LEU A 65 -10.28 3.36 19.56
C LEU A 65 -10.91 3.91 20.85
N ASP A 66 -11.99 4.69 20.77
CA ASP A 66 -12.67 5.21 21.95
C ASP A 66 -13.19 4.09 22.85
N ARG A 67 -13.70 3.01 22.25
CA ARG A 67 -14.15 1.81 22.97
C ARG A 67 -13.01 1.02 23.61
N LEU A 68 -11.85 0.92 22.95
CA LEU A 68 -10.69 0.15 23.41
C LEU A 68 -9.86 0.91 24.45
N GLU A 69 -9.68 2.22 24.28
CA GLU A 69 -8.91 3.11 25.16
C GLU A 69 -9.77 3.66 26.30
N GLY A 70 -11.09 3.45 26.28
CA GLY A 70 -12.03 3.97 27.27
C GLY A 70 -12.11 5.51 27.27
N ARG A 71 -11.86 6.13 26.12
CA ARG A 71 -11.98 7.58 25.98
C ARG A 71 -13.46 7.98 25.93
N PRO A 72 -13.82 9.14 26.51
CA PRO A 72 -15.15 9.70 26.30
C PRO A 72 -15.32 10.02 24.81
N TYR A 73 -16.32 9.37 24.19
CA TYR A 73 -16.74 9.56 22.80
C TYR A 73 -16.77 11.05 22.44
N ARG A 74 -15.96 11.45 21.45
CA ARG A 74 -15.83 12.85 21.03
C ARG A 74 -16.61 13.05 19.74
N ASP A 75 -17.80 13.63 19.83
CA ASP A 75 -18.62 14.00 18.68
C ASP A 75 -17.83 14.85 17.68
N ALA A 76 -17.29 14.20 16.64
CA ALA A 76 -16.62 14.84 15.52
C ALA A 76 -17.66 15.42 14.54
N LYS A 77 -18.61 16.21 15.06
CA LYS A 77 -19.45 17.11 14.26
C LYS A 77 -19.84 18.34 15.06
N GLN A 78 -18.97 19.34 15.03
CA GLN A 78 -19.43 20.74 14.99
C GLN A 78 -18.74 21.43 13.82
N GLN A 79 -19.59 21.96 12.95
CA GLN A 79 -19.26 22.86 11.84
C GLN A 79 -18.56 24.13 12.33
#